data_AF-A0A7C1BEM9-F1
#
_entry.id   AF-A0A7C1BEM9-F1
#
_cell.length_a   1.000
_cell.length_b   1.000
_cell.length_c   1.000
_cell.angle_alpha   90.00
_cell.angle_beta   90.00
_cell.angle_gamma   90.00
#
_symmetry.space_group_name_H-M   'P 1'
#
loop_
_entity.id
_entity.type
_entity.pdbx_description
1 polymer ?
#
loop_
_entity_poly.entity_id
_entity_poly.type
_entity_poly.pdbx_seq_one_letter_code
_entity_poly.pdbx_strand_id
1 'polypeptide(L)' 'DNCGEVFRSHIRKTSELYPTYSGRTAYILRKELIGSKCPNRINVYAEFSGTYKTLNFDISGGHFITKEEYEKHEKEVGK' A
#
# COMPACT_ATOMS: atom_id res chain seq x y z
N ASP A 1 -9.19 -7.96 -3.73
CA ASP A 1 -10.14 -9.09 -3.78
C ASP A 1 -11.59 -8.60 -3.73
N ASN A 2 -12.52 -9.42 -4.24
CA ASN A 2 -13.93 -9.16 -4.63
C ASN A 2 -14.19 -8.58 -6.03
N CYS A 3 -13.34 -7.71 -6.57
CA CYS A 3 -13.70 -6.93 -7.78
C CYS A 3 -12.62 -6.78 -8.86
N GLY A 4 -11.41 -7.32 -8.65
CA GLY A 4 -10.31 -7.25 -9.62
C GLY A 4 -9.73 -5.85 -9.88
N GLU A 5 -10.19 -4.81 -9.18
CA GLU A 5 -9.64 -3.45 -9.33
C GLU A 5 -8.21 -3.40 -8.78
N VAL A 6 -7.28 -2.92 -9.63
CA VAL A 6 -5.89 -2.64 -9.27
C VAL A 6 -5.70 -1.13 -9.15
N PHE A 7 -4.85 -0.70 -8.22
CA PHE A 7 -4.52 0.71 -8.05
C PHE A 7 -3.05 0.88 -7.68
N ARG A 8 -2.48 2.01 -8.12
CA ARG A 8 -1.13 2.41 -7.77
C ARG A 8 -1.18 3.53 -6.75
N SER A 9 -0.52 3.31 -5.62
CA SER A 9 -0.41 4.30 -4.55
C SER A 9 1.06 4.68 -4.33
N HIS A 10 1.34 5.98 -4.33
CA HIS A 10 2.63 6.50 -3.89
C HIS A 10 2.56 6.87 -2.41
N ILE A 11 3.65 6.62 -1.67
CA ILE A 11 3.77 6.97 -0.25
C ILE A 11 4.69 8.18 -0.13
N ARG A 12 4.17 9.28 0.39
CA ARG A 12 4.92 10.52 0.64
C ARG A 12 5.44 10.55 2.06
N LYS A 13 6.77 10.54 2.19
CA LYS A 13 7.46 10.52 3.50
C LYS A 13 7.04 11.65 4.44
N THR A 14 6.80 12.85 3.90
CA THR A 14 6.54 14.06 4.68
C THR A 14 5.13 14.16 5.24
N SER A 15 4.17 13.43 4.67
CA SER A 15 2.74 13.58 5.02
C SER A 15 2.06 12.28 5.43
N GLU A 16 2.62 11.13 5.07
CA GLU A 16 1.96 9.83 5.29
C GLU A 16 2.69 8.93 6.30
N LEU A 17 3.95 9.25 6.63
CA LEU A 17 4.72 8.50 7.60
C LEU A 17 4.68 9.20 8.96
N TYR A 18 4.28 8.45 9.98
CA TYR A 18 4.23 8.91 11.35
C TYR A 18 5.49 8.44 12.08
N PRO A 19 6.29 9.35 12.67
CA PRO A 19 7.43 8.94 13.46
C PRO A 19 6.96 8.20 14.71
N THR A 20 7.71 7.18 15.10
CA THR A 20 7.52 6.46 16.35
C THR A 20 8.74 6.66 17.24
N TYR A 21 8.52 7.04 18.49
CA TYR A 21 9.59 7.36 19.44
C TYR A 21 10.00 6.16 20.32
N SER A 22 9.69 4.93 19.90
CA SER A 22 9.88 3.73 20.70
C SER A 22 10.33 2.52 19.86
N GLY A 23 11.44 1.90 20.26
CA GLY A 23 11.88 0.61 19.74
C GLY A 23 12.65 0.66 18.41
N ARG A 24 12.55 -0.42 17.63
CA ARG A 24 13.24 -0.57 16.32
C ARG A 24 12.51 0.09 15.16
N THR A 25 11.20 0.27 15.29
CA THR A 25 10.35 0.95 14.32
C THR A 25 10.48 2.44 14.53
N ALA A 26 10.90 3.16 13.49
CA ALA A 26 11.07 4.61 13.52
C ALA A 26 9.94 5.35 12.79
N TYR A 27 9.30 4.69 11.82
CA TYR A 27 8.16 5.26 11.11
C TYR A 27 7.08 4.20 10.87
N ILE A 28 5.83 4.64 10.94
CA ILE A 28 4.65 3.84 10.61
C ILE A 28 3.89 4.49 9.46
N LEU A 29 3.42 3.68 8.52
CA LEU A 29 2.39 4.04 7.54
C LEU A 29 1.06 3.43 7.97
N ARG A 30 0.00 4.24 7.96
CA ARG A 30 -1.40 3.78 8.00
C ARG A 30 -2.13 4.44 6.86
N LYS A 31 -2.46 3.67 5.83
CA LYS A 31 -3.12 4.18 4.62
C LYS A 31 -4.38 3.39 4.32
N GLU A 32 -5.46 4.13 4.07
CA GLU A 32 -6.72 3.57 3.59
C GLU A 32 -6.87 3.86 2.09
N LEU A 33 -7.23 2.85 1.32
CA LEU A 33 -7.51 2.93 -0.10
C LEU A 33 -8.94 2.43 -0.33
N ILE A 34 -9.72 3.19 -1.09
CA ILE A 34 -11.09 2.85 -1.43
C ILE A 34 -11.17 2.75 -2.95
N GLY A 35 -11.59 1.59 -3.45
CA GLY A 35 -11.76 1.37 -4.89
C GLY A 35 -12.86 2.27 -5.48
N SER A 36 -12.64 2.69 -6.72
CA SER A 36 -13.54 3.61 -7.43
C SER A 36 -14.66 2.88 -8.15
N LYS A 37 -14.35 1.71 -8.72
CA LYS A 37 -15.31 0.85 -9.43
C LYS A 37 -16.00 -0.11 -8.47
N CYS A 38 -15.30 -0.49 -7.41
CA CYS A 38 -15.81 -1.32 -6.35
C CYS A 38 -15.43 -0.68 -5.01
N PRO A 39 -16.40 -0.33 -4.15
CA PRO A 39 -16.14 0.36 -2.88
C PRO A 39 -15.58 -0.59 -1.81
N ASN A 40 -14.58 -1.38 -2.19
CA ASN A 40 -13.82 -2.22 -1.29
C ASN A 40 -12.76 -1.37 -0.58
N ARG A 41 -12.68 -1.53 0.74
CA ARG A 41 -11.74 -0.82 1.59
C ARG A 41 -10.50 -1.66 1.81
N ILE A 42 -9.34 -1.07 1.56
CA ILE A 42 -8.04 -1.72 1.70
C ILE A 42 -7.22 -0.91 2.69
N ASN A 43 -6.76 -1.55 3.76
CA ASN A 43 -5.89 -0.94 4.75
C ASN A 43 -4.47 -1.46 4.56
N VAL A 44 -3.54 -0.51 4.47
CA VAL A 44 -2.11 -0.78 4.38
C VAL A 44 -1.46 -0.31 5.68
N TYR A 45 -0.79 -1.24 6.35
CA TYR A 45 0.04 -0.97 7.50
C TYR A 45 1.48 -1.33 7.17
N ALA A 46 2.41 -0.41 7.43
CA ALA A 46 3.83 -0.72 7.25
C ALA A 46 4.67 -0.07 8.34
N GLU A 47 5.74 -0.75 8.72
CA GLU A 47 6.72 -0.28 9.67
C GLU A 47 8.07 -0.12 8.98
N PHE A 48 8.76 0.98 9.27
CA PHE A 48 10.05 1.29 8.68
C PHE A 48 11.10 1.59 9.75
N SER A 49 12.34 1.25 9.44
CA SER A 49 13.53 1.67 10.20
C SER A 49 13.78 3.18 10.06
N GLY A 50 14.73 3.70 10.85
CA GLY A 50 15.18 5.10 10.72
C GLY A 50 15.75 5.46 9.33
N THR A 51 16.20 4.47 8.56
CA THR A 51 16.67 4.62 7.17
C THR A 51 15.58 4.36 6.13
N TYR A 52 14.31 4.29 6.53
CA TYR A 52 13.14 3.97 5.71
C TYR A 52 13.14 2.56 5.09
N LYS A 53 13.92 1.63 5.66
CA LYS A 53 13.85 0.22 5.22
C LYS A 53 12.59 -0.42 5.81
N THR A 54 11.81 -1.10 4.99
CA THR A 54 10.61 -1.83 5.44
C THR A 54 11.02 -2.93 6.44
N LEU A 55 10.39 -2.90 7.62
CA LEU A 55 10.53 -3.90 8.68
C LEU A 55 9.30 -4.82 8.71
N ASN A 56 8.11 -4.25 8.52
CA ASN A 56 6.86 -4.97 8.43
C ASN A 56 5.97 -4.36 7.34
N PHE A 57 5.16 -5.17 6.70
CA PHE A 57 4.22 -4.74 5.67
C PHE A 57 3.00 -5.68 5.66
N ASP A 58 1.84 -5.12 5.95
CA ASP A 58 0.57 -5.83 6.05
C ASP A 58 -0.49 -5.12 5.22
N ILE A 59 -1.29 -5.91 4.51
CA ILE A 59 -2.44 -5.44 3.75
C ILE A 59 -3.65 -6.26 4.17
N SER A 60 -4.73 -5.57 4.52
CA SER A 60 -6.04 -6.17 4.75
C SER A 60 -7.07 -5.65 3.74
N GLY A 61 -7.99 -6.51 3.33
CA GLY A 61 -9.00 -6.21 2.31
C GLY A 61 -8.50 -6.33 0.86
N GLY A 62 -7.23 -6.70 0.65
CA GLY A 62 -6.62 -6.92 -0.66
C GLY A 62 -5.26 -7.59 -0.53
N HIS A 63 -4.53 -7.66 -1.63
CA HIS A 63 -3.20 -8.24 -1.68
C HIS A 63 -2.25 -7.35 -2.46
N PHE A 64 -0.95 -7.47 -2.15
CA PHE A 64 0.09 -6.81 -2.91
C PHE A 64 0.31 -7.54 -4.23
N ILE A 65 0.45 -6.78 -5.32
CA ILE A 65 0.85 -7.30 -6.63
C ILE A 65 2.17 -6.67 -7.05
N THR A 66 2.95 -7.39 -7.84
CA THR A 66 4.20 -6.89 -8.39
C THR A 66 3.94 -5.85 -9.47
N LYS A 67 5.02 -5.16 -9.85
CA LYS A 67 4.98 -4.22 -10.96
C LYS A 67 4.62 -4.92 -12.28
N GLU A 68 5.15 -6.13 -12.52
CA GLU A 68 4.83 -6.88 -13.74
C GLU A 68 3.35 -7.26 -13.81
N GLU A 69 2.77 -7.69 -12.68
CA GLU A 69 1.35 -8.03 -12.57
C GLU A 69 0.46 -6.81 -12.83
N TYR A 70 0.81 -5.66 -12.24
CA TYR A 70 0.12 -4.39 -12.49
C TYR A 70 0.17 -3.99 -13.97
N GLU A 71 1.36 -4.03 -14.59
CA GLU A 71 1.54 -3.66 -16.00
C GLU A 71 0.80 -4.61 -16.96
N LYS A 72 0.70 -5.91 -16.62
CA LYS A 72 -0.09 -6.87 -17.37
C LYS A 72 -1.59 -6.51 -17.30
N HIS A 73 -2.08 -6.22 -16.10
CA HIS A 73 -3.48 -5.86 -15.89
C HIS A 73 -3.88 -4.57 -16.65
N GLU A 74 -3.04 -3.54 -16.62
CA GLU A 74 -3.30 -2.28 -17.35
C GLU A 74 -3.38 -2.50 -18.87
N LYS A 75 -2.56 -3.40 -19.43
CA LYS A 75 -2.61 -3.75 -20.87
C LYS A 75 -3.88 -4.52 -21.25
N GLU A 76 -4.43 -5.30 -20.34
CA GLU A 76 -5.65 -6.08 -20.57
C GLU A 76 -6.92 -5.22 -20.47
N VAL A 77 -6.94 -4.23 -19.58
CA VAL A 77 -8.09 -3.31 -19.39
C VAL A 77 -8.10 -2.15 -20.40
N GLY A 78 -6.94 -1.75 -20.92
CA GLY A 78 -6.81 -0.68 -21.91
C GLY A 78 -7.08 -1.08 -23.37
N LYS A 79 -7.52 -2.31 -23.61
CA LYS A 79 -7.86 -2.87 -24.94
C LYS A 79 -9.37 -3.01 -25.09
#